data_AF-A0A4Y9MS47-F1
#
_entry.id   AF-A0A4Y9MS47-F1
#
_cell.length_a   1.000
_cell.length_b   1.000
_cell.length_c   1.000
_cell.angle_alpha   90.00
_cell.angle_beta   90.00
_cell.angle_gamma   90.00
#
_symmetry.space_group_name_H-M   'P 1'
#
loop_
_entity.id
_entity.type
_entity.pdbx_description
1 polymer ?
#
loop_
_entity_poly.entity_id
_entity_poly.type
_entity_poly.pdbx_seq_one_letter_code
_entity_poly.pdbx_strand_id
1 'polypeptide(L)'
;MSDDVAADPAHDAGQHGYSAQKANYAKRLRRIEGQVRGIAKMIDEDKYCIDVLTQISAVNSALQSVALGLLDEHLGHCVTQAVAEGGEQADAKLAEASAAIARLVRS
;
A
#
# COMPACT_ATOMS: atom_id res chain seq x y z
N MET A 1 -12.58 4.37 29.25
CA MET A 1 -12.73 3.23 28.32
C MET A 1 -11.44 3.22 27.53
N SER A 2 -10.45 2.56 28.12
CA SER A 2 -9.06 2.60 27.70
C SER A 2 -8.81 1.58 26.61
N ASP A 3 -8.03 2.01 25.63
CA ASP A 3 -7.46 1.26 24.53
C ASP A 3 -6.73 0.00 25.01
N ASP A 4 -7.04 -1.13 24.38
CA ASP A 4 -6.24 -2.36 24.45
C ASP A 4 -6.36 -3.10 23.11
N VAL A 5 -5.64 -2.62 22.10
CA VAL A 5 -5.31 -3.42 20.91
C VAL A 5 -3.93 -4.00 21.17
N ALA A 6 -3.92 -5.25 21.60
CA ALA A 6 -2.72 -6.05 21.79
C ALA A 6 -1.87 -6.05 20.51
N ALA A 7 -0.64 -5.57 20.63
CA ALA A 7 0.37 -5.68 19.59
C ALA A 7 0.84 -7.13 19.49
N ASP A 8 0.73 -7.72 18.30
CA ASP A 8 1.21 -9.05 17.96
C ASP A 8 2.75 -9.04 17.82
N PRO A 9 3.52 -9.85 18.58
CA PRO A 9 4.98 -9.71 18.69
C PRO A 9 5.79 -10.41 17.58
N ALA A 10 5.22 -10.66 16.40
CA ALA A 10 5.88 -11.44 15.34
C ALA A 10 6.31 -10.63 14.09
N HIS A 11 6.59 -9.33 14.23
CA HIS A 11 7.36 -8.61 13.21
C HIS A 11 8.83 -8.52 13.63
N ASP A 12 9.61 -9.51 13.19
CA ASP A 12 11.06 -9.50 13.22
C ASP A 12 11.58 -8.17 12.66
N ALA A 13 12.34 -7.44 13.48
CA ALA A 13 12.92 -6.14 13.17
C ALA A 13 14.19 -6.28 12.29
N GLY A 14 14.11 -7.14 11.27
CA GLY A 14 15.17 -7.40 10.30
C GLY A 14 14.70 -7.07 8.88
N GLN A 15 15.36 -6.10 8.25
CA GLN A 15 15.24 -5.78 6.81
C GLN A 15 13.89 -5.17 6.36
N HIS A 16 13.72 -3.85 6.52
CA HIS A 16 12.62 -3.13 5.89
C HIS A 16 12.72 -3.23 4.35
N GLY A 17 11.91 -4.12 3.75
CA GLY A 17 11.84 -4.39 2.31
C GLY A 17 11.33 -3.24 1.44
N TYR A 18 11.39 -2.00 1.91
CA TYR A 18 11.09 -0.77 1.15
C TYR A 18 12.21 0.30 1.27
N SER A 19 13.35 -0.03 1.89
CA SER A 19 14.33 0.96 2.33
C SER A 19 14.99 1.77 1.20
N ALA A 20 15.22 1.17 0.03
CA ALA A 20 15.81 1.86 -1.12
C ALA A 20 14.83 2.81 -1.82
N GLN A 21 13.53 2.48 -1.82
CA GLN A 21 12.48 3.26 -2.49
C GLN A 21 11.57 4.03 -1.54
N LYS A 22 11.83 3.99 -0.22
CA LYS A 22 11.04 4.66 0.83
C LYS A 22 10.73 6.12 0.50
N ALA A 23 11.73 6.87 0.05
CA ALA A 23 11.59 8.28 -0.30
C ALA A 23 10.64 8.50 -1.50
N ASN A 24 10.65 7.58 -2.48
CA ASN A 24 9.77 7.64 -3.65
C ASN A 24 8.31 7.38 -3.27
N TYR A 25 8.04 6.37 -2.44
CA TYR A 25 6.67 6.10 -1.96
C TYR A 25 6.14 7.24 -1.09
N ALA A 26 6.95 7.75 -0.15
CA ALA A 26 6.57 8.90 0.65
C ALA A 26 6.26 10.14 -0.22
N LYS A 27 7.04 10.38 -1.28
CA LYS A 27 6.79 11.47 -2.23
C LYS A 27 5.49 11.27 -3.02
N ARG A 28 5.17 10.04 -3.43
CA ARG A 28 3.90 9.72 -4.12
C ARG A 28 2.71 9.94 -3.18
N LEU A 29 2.80 9.45 -1.93
CA LEU A 29 1.75 9.62 -0.93
C LEU A 29 1.49 11.10 -0.60
N ARG A 30 2.55 11.93 -0.46
CA ARG A 30 2.38 13.39 -0.27
C ARG A 30 1.67 14.08 -1.44
N ARG A 31 1.86 13.59 -2.67
CA ARG A 31 1.11 14.10 -3.83
C ARG A 31 -0.37 13.70 -3.77
N ILE A 32 -0.64 12.44 -3.43
CA ILE A 32 -2.00 11.92 -3.26
C ILE A 32 -2.74 12.71 -2.18
N GLU A 33 -2.10 12.98 -1.05
CA GLU A 33 -2.63 13.84 0.03
C GLU A 33 -3.01 15.24 -0.48
N GLY A 34 -2.18 15.83 -1.35
CA GLY A 34 -2.49 17.09 -2.03
C GLY A 34 -3.72 17.01 -2.95
N GLN A 35 -3.87 15.90 -3.68
CA GLN A 35 -5.05 15.66 -4.52
C GLN A 35 -6.33 15.52 -3.69
N VAL A 36 -6.28 14.79 -2.57
CA VAL A 36 -7.42 14.65 -1.64
C VAL A 36 -7.84 16.01 -1.06
N ARG A 37 -6.88 16.85 -0.66
CA ARG A 37 -7.18 18.24 -0.28
C ARG A 37 -7.81 19.04 -1.41
N GLY A 38 -7.34 18.85 -2.65
CA GLY A 38 -7.92 19.48 -3.83
C GLY A 38 -9.39 19.08 -4.03
N ILE A 39 -9.71 17.80 -3.86
CA ILE A 39 -11.08 17.27 -3.95
C ILE A 39 -11.98 17.90 -2.87
N ALA A 40 -11.52 17.99 -1.63
CA ALA A 40 -12.27 18.65 -0.56
C ALA A 40 -12.60 20.11 -0.92
N LYS A 41 -11.61 20.86 -1.43
CA LYS A 41 -11.82 22.22 -1.92
C LYS A 41 -12.80 22.30 -3.10
N MET A 42 -12.77 21.33 -4.02
CA MET A 42 -13.75 21.28 -5.11
C MET A 42 -15.19 21.11 -4.59
N ILE A 43 -15.37 20.35 -3.51
CA ILE A 43 -16.68 20.20 -2.86
C ILE A 43 -17.09 21.53 -2.19
N ASP A 44 -16.18 22.16 -1.45
CA ASP A 44 -16.44 23.46 -0.80
C ASP A 44 -16.78 24.58 -1.81
N GLU A 45 -16.29 24.47 -3.05
CA GLU A 45 -16.53 25.41 -4.14
C GLU A 45 -17.70 25.00 -5.06
N ASP A 46 -18.53 24.02 -4.66
CA ASP A 46 -19.68 23.51 -5.42
C ASP A 46 -19.33 23.14 -6.87
N LYS A 47 -18.15 22.54 -7.09
CA LYS A 47 -17.72 22.10 -8.43
C LYS A 47 -18.61 20.98 -8.96
N TYR A 48 -18.66 20.89 -10.28
CA TYR A 48 -19.46 19.88 -10.97
C TYR A 48 -19.10 18.46 -10.53
N CYS A 49 -20.11 17.68 -10.18
CA CYS A 49 -19.94 16.35 -9.58
C CYS A 49 -19.08 15.41 -10.44
N ILE A 50 -19.16 15.51 -11.78
CA ILE A 50 -18.36 14.67 -12.68
C ILE A 50 -16.87 15.01 -12.59
N ASP A 51 -16.51 16.27 -12.39
CA ASP A 51 -15.12 16.68 -12.23
C ASP A 51 -14.55 16.17 -10.90
N VAL A 52 -15.35 16.23 -9.83
CA VAL A 52 -15.00 15.66 -8.52
C VAL A 52 -14.78 14.15 -8.62
N LEU A 53 -15.69 13.42 -9.27
CA LEU A 53 -15.57 11.97 -9.49
C LEU A 53 -14.34 11.62 -10.35
N THR A 54 -14.00 12.47 -11.31
CA THR A 54 -12.78 12.32 -12.12
C THR A 54 -11.52 12.44 -11.26
N GLN A 55 -11.47 13.42 -10.35
CA GLN A 55 -10.33 13.57 -9.44
C GLN A 55 -10.24 12.42 -8.42
N ILE A 56 -11.38 11.93 -7.91
CA ILE A 56 -11.41 10.74 -7.04
C ILE A 56 -10.83 9.52 -7.79
N SER A 57 -11.21 9.33 -9.05
CA SER A 57 -10.69 8.23 -9.87
C SER A 57 -9.18 8.35 -10.10
N ALA A 58 -8.66 9.57 -10.24
CA ALA A 58 -7.23 9.84 -10.35
C ALA A 58 -6.48 9.51 -9.04
N VAL A 59 -7.06 9.82 -7.88
CA VAL A 59 -6.52 9.45 -6.56
C VAL A 59 -6.46 7.94 -6.38
N ASN A 60 -7.55 7.23 -6.72
CA ASN A 60 -7.59 5.76 -6.64
C ASN A 60 -6.51 5.12 -7.52
N SER A 61 -6.34 5.61 -8.75
CA SER A 61 -5.30 5.14 -9.68
C SER A 61 -3.88 5.36 -9.12
N ALA A 62 -3.65 6.50 -8.48
CA ALA A 62 -2.37 6.81 -7.86
C ALA A 62 -2.08 5.92 -6.64
N LEU A 63 -3.09 5.64 -5.80
CA LEU A 63 -2.99 4.69 -4.69
C LEU A 63 -2.70 3.27 -5.17
N GLN A 64 -3.39 2.81 -6.22
CA GLN A 64 -3.15 1.51 -6.85
C GLN A 64 -1.69 1.39 -7.32
N SER A 65 -1.16 2.44 -7.95
CA SER A 65 0.25 2.46 -8.40
C SER A 65 1.24 2.35 -7.24
N VAL A 66 0.96 2.98 -6.09
CA VAL A 66 1.81 2.84 -4.89
C VAL A 66 1.73 1.42 -4.33
N ALA A 67 0.53 0.87 -4.21
CA ALA A 67 0.32 -0.49 -3.70
C ALA A 67 1.01 -1.55 -4.56
N LEU A 68 0.90 -1.43 -5.90
CA LEU A 68 1.59 -2.34 -6.83
C LEU A 68 3.11 -2.25 -6.72
N GLY A 69 3.67 -1.04 -6.56
CA GLY A 69 5.11 -0.89 -6.36
C GLY A 69 5.61 -1.55 -5.07
N LEU A 70 4.89 -1.34 -3.96
CA LEU A 70 5.23 -1.98 -2.68
C LEU A 70 5.14 -3.51 -2.75
N LEU A 71 4.14 -4.02 -3.46
CA LEU A 71 3.99 -5.46 -3.70
C LEU A 71 5.16 -6.01 -4.53
N ASP A 72 5.54 -5.35 -5.61
CA ASP A 72 6.64 -5.78 -6.48
C ASP A 72 7.96 -5.88 -5.69
N GLU A 73 8.22 -4.91 -4.81
CA GLU A 73 9.38 -4.95 -3.92
C GLU A 73 9.30 -6.08 -2.89
N HIS A 74 8.11 -6.36 -2.35
CA HIS A 74 7.89 -7.48 -1.43
C HIS A 74 8.12 -8.84 -2.10
N LEU A 75 7.65 -9.02 -3.34
CA LEU A 75 7.88 -10.23 -4.13
C LEU A 75 9.37 -10.41 -4.48
N GLY A 76 10.04 -9.32 -4.87
CA GLY A 76 11.45 -9.35 -5.28
C GLY A 76 12.43 -9.64 -4.13
N HIS A 77 12.13 -9.22 -2.91
CA HIS A 77 13.03 -9.43 -1.76
C HIS A 77 12.57 -10.57 -0.86
N CYS A 78 11.36 -10.49 -0.31
CA CYS A 78 10.92 -11.40 0.75
C CYS A 78 10.54 -12.78 0.20
N VAL A 79 9.82 -12.82 -0.94
CA VAL A 79 9.38 -14.10 -1.52
C VAL A 79 10.53 -14.82 -2.21
N THR A 80 11.40 -14.09 -2.92
CA THR A 80 12.56 -14.69 -3.60
C THR A 80 13.54 -15.31 -2.60
N GLN A 81 13.76 -14.65 -1.46
CA GLN A 81 14.56 -15.20 -0.37
C GLN A 81 13.89 -16.42 0.27
N ALA A 82 12.60 -16.35 0.60
CA ALA A 82 11.88 -17.46 1.22
C ALA A 82 11.80 -18.70 0.30
N VAL A 83 11.64 -18.51 -1.01
CA VAL A 83 11.67 -19.61 -2.00
C VAL A 83 13.06 -20.26 -2.08
N ALA A 84 14.13 -19.49 -1.91
CA ALA A 84 15.50 -20.03 -1.87
C ALA A 84 15.78 -20.84 -0.59
N GLU A 85 15.16 -20.46 0.53
CA GLU A 85 15.27 -21.15 1.82
C GLU A 85 14.39 -22.42 1.90
N GLY A 86 13.24 -22.41 1.22
CA GLY A 86 12.35 -23.58 1.06
C GLY A 86 11.56 -23.96 2.33
N GLY A 87 10.73 -24.99 2.21
CA GLY A 87 9.94 -25.53 3.32
C GLY A 87 8.76 -24.66 3.76
N GLU A 88 8.27 -24.91 4.98
CA GLU A 88 7.02 -24.36 5.50
C GLU A 88 7.02 -22.81 5.60
N GLN A 89 8.19 -22.20 5.78
CA GLN A 89 8.34 -20.73 5.79
C GLN A 89 8.14 -20.11 4.40
N ALA A 90 8.56 -20.80 3.33
CA ALA A 90 8.34 -20.36 1.96
C ALA A 90 6.84 -20.33 1.64
N ASP A 91 6.12 -21.38 2.02
CA ASP A 91 4.67 -21.51 1.81
C ASP A 91 3.90 -20.43 2.57
N ALA A 92 4.28 -20.14 3.82
CA ALA A 92 3.67 -19.09 4.62
C ALA A 92 3.84 -17.69 4.00
N LYS A 93 5.04 -17.37 3.50
CA LYS A 93 5.33 -16.08 2.85
C LYS A 93 4.62 -15.92 1.51
N LEU A 94 4.50 -17.00 0.74
CA LEU A 94 3.71 -17.02 -0.50
C LEU A 94 2.22 -16.81 -0.24
N ALA A 95 1.67 -17.44 0.82
CA ALA A 95 0.28 -17.27 1.22
C ALA A 95 -0.01 -15.82 1.67
N GLU A 96 0.90 -15.21 2.44
CA GLU A 96 0.82 -13.81 2.87
C GLU A 96 0.76 -12.86 1.65
N ALA A 97 1.70 -12.99 0.72
CA ALA A 97 1.74 -12.19 -0.51
C ALA A 97 0.47 -12.37 -1.36
N SER A 98 0.01 -13.61 -1.54
CA SER A 98 -1.22 -13.93 -2.29
C SER A 98 -2.46 -13.28 -1.66
N ALA A 99 -2.56 -13.29 -0.33
CA ALA A 99 -3.66 -12.66 0.39
C ALA A 99 -3.63 -11.14 0.24
N ALA A 100 -2.46 -10.51 0.27
CA ALA A 100 -2.30 -9.07 0.04
C ALA A 100 -2.73 -8.67 -1.39
N ILE A 101 -2.31 -9.43 -2.41
CA ILE A 101 -2.73 -9.24 -3.80
C ILE A 101 -4.26 -9.33 -3.92
N ALA A 102 -4.85 -10.36 -3.30
CA ALA A 102 -6.28 -10.58 -3.39
C ALA A 102 -7.09 -9.41 -2.80
N ARG A 103 -6.59 -8.74 -1.75
CA ARG A 103 -7.22 -7.52 -1.21
C ARG A 103 -7.12 -6.35 -2.18
N LEU A 104 -5.96 -6.17 -2.82
CA LEU A 104 -5.70 -5.08 -3.76
C LEU A 104 -6.50 -5.17 -5.07
N VAL A 105 -6.84 -6.38 -5.52
CA VAL A 105 -7.61 -6.60 -6.76
C VAL A 105 -9.12 -6.42 -6.52
N ARG A 106 -9.58 -6.51 -5.28
CA ARG A 106 -11.01 -6.38 -4.92
C ARG A 106 -11.45 -4.95 -4.57
N SER A 107 -10.51 -4.02 -4.41
CA SER A 107 -10.73 -2.59 -4.16
C SER A 107 -10.86 -1.81 -5.46
#